data_AF-A0A6B3HUR2-F1
#
_entry.id   AF-A0A6B3HUR2-F1
#
_cell.length_a   1.000
_cell.length_b   1.000
_cell.length_c   1.000
_cell.angle_alpha   90.00
_cell.angle_beta   90.00
_cell.angle_gamma   90.00
#
_symmetry.space_group_name_H-M   'P 1'
#
loop_
_entity.id
_entity.type
_entity.pdbx_description
1 polymer ?
#
loop_
_entity_poly.entity_id
_entity_poly.type
_entity_poly.pdbx_seq_one_letter_code
_entity_poly.pdbx_strand_id
1 'polypeptide(L)'
;FMEEAVDLVVLYQVQELPKGVEQQIEVLARAAELTAEAMPGLRTMDNLTEYWIEVNRLENQADQIHRKLLAQLFNGKYDAMEVLKLKQIVDVLEEAADAFEHVANTVETIAVKES
;
A
#
# COMPACT_ATOMS: atom_id res chain seq x y z
N PHE A 1 5.54 1.87 -8.12
CA PHE A 1 5.21 2.31 -6.76
C PHE A 1 6.41 2.28 -5.81
N MET A 2 6.91 1.13 -5.32
CA MET A 2 8.02 1.15 -4.34
C MET A 2 9.31 1.79 -4.87
N GLU A 3 9.72 1.46 -6.10
CA GLU A 3 10.87 2.10 -6.76
C GLU A 3 10.65 3.62 -6.90
N GLU A 4 9.48 4.02 -7.36
CA GLU A 4 9.08 5.43 -7.48
C GLU A 4 9.10 6.17 -6.14
N ALA A 5 8.58 5.57 -5.06
CA ALA A 5 8.61 6.19 -3.73
C ALA A 5 10.05 6.42 -3.25
N VAL A 6 10.96 5.48 -3.52
CA VAL A 6 12.39 5.60 -3.19
C VAL A 6 13.05 6.67 -4.07
N ASP A 7 12.75 6.70 -5.36
CA ASP A 7 13.26 7.72 -6.28
C ASP A 7 12.83 9.13 -5.85
N LEU A 8 11.59 9.30 -5.40
CA LEU A 8 11.08 10.57 -4.88
C LEU A 8 11.82 10.99 -3.60
N VAL A 9 12.09 10.07 -2.68
CA VAL A 9 12.90 10.35 -1.47
C VAL A 9 14.27 10.91 -1.86
N VAL A 10 14.93 10.29 -2.83
CA VAL A 10 16.26 10.72 -3.30
C VAL A 10 16.17 12.06 -4.05
N LEU A 11 15.24 12.18 -5.00
CA LEU A 11 15.07 13.36 -5.84
C LEU A 11 14.74 14.61 -5.02
N TYR A 12 13.91 14.46 -4.00
CA TYR A 12 13.49 15.55 -3.12
C TYR A 12 14.44 15.79 -1.95
N GLN A 13 15.48 14.97 -1.81
CA GLN A 13 16.48 15.03 -0.74
C GLN A 13 15.81 15.00 0.63
N VAL A 14 14.82 14.11 0.80
CA VAL A 14 14.11 13.94 2.07
C VAL A 14 15.05 13.25 3.05
N GLN A 15 15.37 13.94 4.15
CA GLN A 15 16.28 13.43 5.17
C GLN A 15 15.57 12.54 6.19
N GLU A 16 14.32 12.88 6.52
CA GLU A 16 13.50 12.18 7.50
C GLU A 16 12.09 11.98 6.94
N LEU A 17 11.60 10.75 7.01
CA LEU A 17 10.23 10.42 6.68
C LEU A 17 9.32 10.65 7.90
N PRO A 18 8.05 11.04 7.70
CA PRO A 18 7.09 11.15 8.77
C PRO A 18 6.97 9.85 9.58
N LYS A 19 6.81 9.99 10.90
CA LYS A 19 6.42 8.87 11.77
C LYS A 19 5.15 8.21 11.23
N GLY A 20 5.16 6.89 11.12
CA GLY A 20 4.05 6.11 10.55
C GLY A 20 4.29 5.63 9.12
N VAL A 21 5.26 6.19 8.38
CA VAL A 21 5.63 5.65 7.04
C VAL A 21 6.17 4.22 7.14
N GLU A 22 6.90 3.89 8.21
CA GLU A 22 7.35 2.51 8.47
C GLU A 22 6.18 1.52 8.54
N GLN A 23 5.06 1.91 9.15
CA GLN A 23 3.87 1.07 9.26
C GLN A 23 3.23 0.83 7.90
N GLN A 24 3.21 1.85 7.03
CA GLN A 24 2.75 1.71 5.65
C GLN A 24 3.63 0.70 4.89
N ILE A 25 4.95 0.80 5.05
CA ILE A 25 5.91 -0.12 4.41
C ILE A 25 5.73 -1.56 4.91
N GLU A 26 5.50 -1.75 6.22
CA GLU A 26 5.21 -3.08 6.80
C GLU A 26 3.92 -3.69 6.21
N VAL A 27 2.88 -2.88 6.04
CA VAL A 27 1.62 -3.30 5.39
C VAL A 27 1.88 -3.73 3.95
N LEU A 28 2.64 -2.94 3.18
CA LEU A 28 2.99 -3.27 1.79
C LEU A 28 3.84 -4.55 1.70
N ALA A 29 4.80 -4.73 2.60
CA ALA A 29 5.60 -5.94 2.66
C ALA A 29 4.72 -7.17 2.93
N ARG A 30 3.77 -7.06 3.87
CA ARG A 30 2.85 -8.15 4.18
C ARG A 30 1.90 -8.47 3.04
N ALA A 31 1.38 -7.44 2.35
CA ALA A 31 0.55 -7.62 1.17
C ALA A 31 1.33 -8.34 0.06
N ALA A 32 2.58 -7.94 -0.19
CA ALA A 32 3.46 -8.59 -1.16
C ALA A 32 3.71 -10.07 -0.84
N GLU A 33 3.97 -10.40 0.43
CA GLU A 33 4.14 -11.79 0.90
C GLU A 33 2.89 -12.62 0.64
N LEU A 34 1.72 -12.15 1.09
CA LEU A 34 0.46 -12.85 0.91
C LEU A 34 0.11 -13.06 -0.57
N THR A 35 0.31 -12.02 -1.39
CA THR A 35 0.14 -12.11 -2.84
C THR A 35 1.05 -13.19 -3.41
N ALA A 36 2.35 -13.17 -3.11
CA ALA A 36 3.28 -14.18 -3.60
C ALA A 36 2.92 -15.61 -3.15
N GLU A 37 2.50 -15.79 -1.90
CA GLU A 37 2.06 -17.06 -1.33
C GLU A 37 0.78 -17.60 -2.02
N ALA A 38 -0.14 -16.71 -2.41
CA ALA A 38 -1.40 -17.09 -3.05
C ALA A 38 -1.26 -17.44 -4.55
N MET A 39 -0.28 -16.87 -5.26
CA MET A 39 -0.15 -17.04 -6.72
C MET A 39 -0.13 -18.50 -7.21
N PRO A 40 0.53 -19.47 -6.54
CA PRO A 40 0.47 -20.88 -6.95
C PRO A 40 -0.94 -21.48 -6.93
N GLY A 41 -1.81 -20.99 -6.03
CA GLY A 41 -3.21 -21.43 -5.87
C GLY A 41 -4.11 -21.06 -7.05
N LEU A 42 -3.71 -20.09 -7.88
CA LEU A 42 -4.44 -19.70 -9.10
C LEU A 42 -4.57 -20.83 -10.12
N ARG A 43 -3.75 -21.88 -10.03
CA ARG A 43 -3.84 -23.03 -10.95
C ARG A 43 -5.04 -23.91 -10.68
N THR A 44 -5.44 -24.05 -9.42
CA THR A 44 -6.58 -24.90 -9.02
C THR A 44 -7.77 -24.07 -8.55
N MET A 45 -7.58 -22.76 -8.36
CA MET A 45 -8.57 -21.83 -7.82
C MET A 45 -9.06 -22.20 -6.40
N ASP A 46 -8.29 -23.04 -5.69
CA ASP A 46 -8.62 -23.50 -4.34
C ASP A 46 -7.92 -22.65 -3.28
N ASN A 47 -8.57 -22.52 -2.12
CA ASN A 47 -8.01 -21.89 -0.90
C ASN A 47 -7.55 -20.42 -1.08
N LEU A 48 -8.14 -19.70 -2.04
CA LEU A 48 -7.80 -18.28 -2.28
C LEU A 48 -8.64 -17.31 -1.45
N THR A 49 -9.72 -17.77 -0.78
CA THR A 49 -10.63 -16.88 -0.03
C THR A 49 -9.95 -16.11 1.07
N GLU A 50 -9.06 -16.75 1.83
CA GLU A 50 -8.32 -16.08 2.89
C GLU A 50 -7.40 -14.99 2.33
N TYR A 51 -6.84 -15.18 1.12
CA TYR A 51 -5.95 -14.22 0.48
C TYR A 51 -6.63 -12.87 0.23
N TRP A 52 -7.78 -12.84 -0.46
CA TRP A 52 -8.40 -11.55 -0.78
C TRP A 52 -9.03 -10.87 0.44
N ILE A 53 -9.50 -11.64 1.43
CA ILE A 53 -9.94 -11.10 2.73
C ILE A 53 -8.78 -10.41 3.45
N GLU A 54 -7.63 -11.06 3.54
CA GLU A 54 -6.47 -10.51 4.26
C GLU A 54 -5.86 -9.31 3.52
N VAL A 55 -5.82 -9.31 2.18
CA VAL A 55 -5.38 -8.15 1.41
C VAL A 55 -6.34 -6.97 1.59
N ASN A 56 -7.66 -7.18 1.56
CA ASN A 56 -8.60 -6.09 1.82
C ASN A 56 -8.46 -5.54 3.25
N ARG A 57 -8.16 -6.39 4.25
CA ARG A 57 -7.84 -5.91 5.61
C ARG A 57 -6.58 -5.04 5.64
N LEU A 58 -5.55 -5.42 4.89
CA LEU A 58 -4.28 -4.67 4.79
C LEU A 58 -4.46 -3.34 4.06
N GLU A 59 -5.24 -3.30 2.98
CA GLU A 59 -5.60 -2.04 2.30
C GLU A 59 -6.34 -1.09 3.27
N ASN A 60 -7.34 -1.57 4.01
CA ASN A 60 -8.03 -0.74 5.00
C ASN A 60 -7.09 -0.20 6.09
N GLN A 61 -6.03 -0.95 6.42
CA GLN A 61 -4.99 -0.50 7.35
C GLN A 61 -4.09 0.56 6.70
N ALA A 62 -3.73 0.39 5.43
CA ALA A 62 -2.96 1.33 4.62
C ALA A 62 -3.69 2.69 4.52
N ASP A 63 -4.96 2.71 4.11
CA ASP A 63 -5.78 3.93 4.00
C ASP A 63 -5.88 4.67 5.35
N GLN A 64 -6.01 3.94 6.46
CA GLN A 64 -6.01 4.54 7.80
C GLN A 64 -4.66 5.18 8.16
N ILE A 65 -3.55 4.57 7.78
CA ILE A 65 -2.20 5.11 8.00
C ILE A 65 -2.00 6.33 7.11
N HIS A 66 -2.36 6.24 5.82
CA HIS A 66 -2.30 7.35 4.86
C HIS A 66 -3.08 8.58 5.34
N ARG A 67 -4.32 8.41 5.81
CA ARG A 67 -5.12 9.51 6.38
C ARG A 67 -4.47 10.17 7.59
N LYS A 68 -3.83 9.38 8.47
CA LYS A 68 -3.08 9.91 9.62
C LYS A 68 -1.84 10.68 9.18
N LEU A 69 -1.12 10.16 8.18
CA LEU A 69 0.03 10.83 7.58
C LEU A 69 -0.38 12.16 6.94
N LEU A 70 -1.47 12.19 6.17
CA LEU A 70 -2.00 13.44 5.62
C LEU A 70 -2.38 14.44 6.73
N ALA A 71 -3.10 13.99 7.77
CA ALA A 71 -3.42 14.86 8.89
C ALA A 71 -2.17 15.42 9.59
N GLN A 72 -1.10 14.62 9.70
CA GLN A 72 0.18 15.06 10.22
C GLN A 72 0.86 16.09 9.32
N LEU A 73 0.90 15.85 8.01
CA LEU A 73 1.56 16.76 7.05
C LEU A 73 0.86 18.12 7.01
N PHE A 74 -0.47 18.15 7.08
CA PHE A 74 -1.27 19.37 6.98
C PHE A 74 -1.55 20.07 8.33
N ASN A 75 -0.89 19.66 9.43
CA ASN A 75 -1.13 20.23 10.75
C ASN A 75 -0.53 21.64 10.99
N GLY A 76 0.14 22.21 9.99
CA GLY A 76 0.77 23.54 10.05
C GLY A 76 2.19 23.58 10.66
N LYS A 77 2.79 22.43 10.98
CA LYS A 77 4.19 22.35 11.45
C LYS A 77 5.21 22.26 10.32
N TYR A 78 4.80 21.79 9.15
CA TYR A 78 5.62 21.66 7.96
C TYR A 78 5.45 22.88 7.07
N ASP A 79 6.51 23.30 6.38
CA ASP A 79 6.35 24.30 5.31
C ASP A 79 5.69 23.68 4.07
N ALA A 80 5.15 24.52 3.19
CA ALA A 80 4.37 24.06 2.05
C ALA A 80 5.17 23.19 1.07
N MET A 81 6.48 23.43 0.94
CA MET A 81 7.35 22.66 0.05
C MET A 81 7.62 21.28 0.65
N GLU A 82 7.85 21.20 1.96
CA GLU A 82 8.02 19.95 2.68
C GLU A 82 6.75 19.09 2.64
N VAL A 83 5.58 19.71 2.83
CA VAL A 83 4.28 19.03 2.67
C VAL A 83 4.14 18.45 1.27
N LEU A 84 4.46 19.22 0.21
CA LEU A 84 4.35 18.75 -1.17
C LEU A 84 5.21 17.52 -1.42
N LYS A 85 6.48 17.56 -1.01
CA LYS A 85 7.44 16.44 -1.18
C LYS A 85 6.97 15.19 -0.46
N LEU A 86 6.63 15.32 0.82
CA LEU A 86 6.26 14.19 1.67
C LEU A 86 4.90 13.62 1.27
N LYS A 87 3.94 14.47 0.89
CA LYS A 87 2.63 14.05 0.41
C LYS A 87 2.77 13.11 -0.79
N GLN A 88 3.57 13.49 -1.78
CA GLN A 88 3.72 12.68 -2.98
C GLN A 88 4.32 11.29 -2.67
N ILE A 89 5.28 11.21 -1.73
CA ILE A 89 5.83 9.92 -1.30
C ILE A 89 4.76 9.06 -0.62
N VAL A 90 3.98 9.62 0.32
CA VAL A 90 2.95 8.84 1.03
C VAL A 90 1.79 8.45 0.11
N ASP A 91 1.46 9.27 -0.88
CA ASP A 91 0.44 8.93 -1.89
C ASP A 91 0.89 7.74 -2.75
N VAL A 92 2.15 7.72 -3.22
CA VAL A 92 2.68 6.59 -4.02
C VAL A 92 2.72 5.29 -3.19
N LEU A 93 2.97 5.37 -1.89
CA LEU A 93 2.90 4.21 -1.00
C LEU A 93 1.46 3.72 -0.81
N GLU A 94 0.47 4.61 -0.84
CA GLU A 94 -0.95 4.24 -0.79
C GLU A 94 -1.42 3.62 -2.11
N GLU A 95 -1.01 4.19 -3.25
CA GLU A 95 -1.25 3.59 -4.57
C GLU A 95 -0.66 2.18 -4.68
N ALA A 96 0.45 1.90 -3.99
CA ALA A 96 1.00 0.56 -3.89
C ALA A 96 0.07 -0.42 -3.16
N ALA A 97 -0.61 0.03 -2.09
CA ALA A 97 -1.54 -0.80 -1.33
C ALA A 97 -2.82 -1.07 -2.12
N ASP A 98 -3.38 -0.03 -2.74
CA ASP A 98 -4.52 -0.11 -3.65
C ASP A 98 -4.25 -1.09 -4.82
N ALA A 99 -3.04 -1.08 -5.37
CA ALA A 99 -2.65 -2.02 -6.41
C ALA A 99 -2.69 -3.49 -5.95
N PHE A 100 -2.33 -3.80 -4.71
CA PHE A 100 -2.50 -5.16 -4.16
C PHE A 100 -3.98 -5.54 -4.02
N GLU A 101 -4.81 -4.60 -3.54
CA GLU A 101 -6.26 -4.79 -3.44
C GLU A 101 -6.88 -5.08 -4.81
N HIS A 102 -6.49 -4.33 -5.84
CA HIS A 102 -6.93 -4.56 -7.21
C HIS A 102 -6.58 -5.97 -7.72
N VAL A 103 -5.38 -6.46 -7.42
CA VAL A 103 -5.00 -7.85 -7.74
C VAL A 103 -5.89 -8.84 -7.00
N ALA A 104 -6.10 -8.66 -5.69
CA ALA A 104 -6.96 -9.53 -4.89
C ALA A 104 -8.40 -9.56 -5.40
N ASN A 105 -9.00 -8.41 -5.69
CA ASN A 105 -10.35 -8.27 -6.24
C ASN A 105 -10.47 -8.94 -7.62
N THR A 106 -9.42 -8.86 -8.44
CA THR A 106 -9.36 -9.57 -9.73
C THR A 106 -9.36 -11.09 -9.51
N VAL A 107 -8.57 -11.59 -8.56
CA VAL A 107 -8.52 -13.02 -8.22
C VAL A 107 -9.87 -13.52 -7.70
N GLU A 108 -10.50 -12.79 -6.77
CA GLU A 108 -11.84 -13.10 -6.27
C GLU A 108 -12.86 -13.20 -7.41
N THR A 109 -12.85 -12.20 -8.32
CA THR A 109 -13.78 -12.17 -9.46
C THR A 109 -13.61 -13.38 -10.37
N ILE A 110 -12.40 -13.87 -10.59
CA ILE A 110 -12.14 -15.07 -11.40
C ILE A 110 -12.61 -16.32 -10.63
N ALA A 111 -12.29 -16.44 -9.34
CA ALA A 111 -12.67 -17.58 -8.52
C ALA A 111 -14.20 -17.77 -8.44
N VAL A 112 -14.94 -16.67 -8.28
CA VAL A 112 -16.42 -16.69 -8.22
C VAL A 112 -17.04 -17.09 -9.55
N LYS A 113 -16.41 -16.77 -10.70
CA LYS A 113 -16.91 -17.14 -12.03
C LYS A 113 -16.70 -18.60 -12.38
N GLU A 114 -15.65 -19.22 -11.85
CA GLU A 114 -15.30 -20.63 -12.08
C GLU A 114 -15.94 -21.58 -11.04
N SER A 115 -16.72 -21.05 -10.10
CA SER A 115 -17.45 -21.80 -9.06
C SER A 115 -18.89 -22.19 -9.46
#